data_AF-A0A1S1J7F4-F1
#
_entry.id   AF-A0A1S1J7F4-F1
#
_cell.length_a   1.000
_cell.length_b   1.000
_cell.length_c   1.000
_cell.angle_alpha   90.00
_cell.angle_beta   90.00
_cell.angle_gamma   90.00
#
_symmetry.space_group_name_H-M   'P 1'
#
loop_
_entity.id
_entity.type
_entity.pdbx_description
1 polymer ?
#
loop_
_entity_poly.entity_id
_entity_poly.type
_entity_poly.pdbx_seq_one_letter_code
_entity_poly.pdbx_strand_id
1 'polypeptide(L)'
;MNLKLKILTFFILFNFIPLLKVSANSKIYEKDKLEALSEKIDYLEEKIEYQNEQINSQAGMLDTAFDGVSTELGASSNYISVCSIIIAIFSIGLGIYVTKIEKSIKSMVKDSETLMARNIEIKNDIESLSNKITRDSRGLYKIIRNEESNHLIDRLIFVPEDITNLFYNLTSRDLEPNHFPKLKEAYLQVKNTPEYGDDYQMLLFQHFVGQSFLDEELKNDIIDNVYDLFENSFKNDAIKSSKDFFSTISQLDIENYKLELNKFVTGFCKSKFSTEEAIYFEIINSLKSRELKFKIFKIIDEVSESLIFRKKYGKLILDYNYENLTNAENLVINKIIDLNK
;
A
#
# COMPACT_ATOMS: atom_id res chain seq x y z
N MET A 1 -15.09 -114.79 -140.59
CA MET A 1 -15.72 -114.96 -139.26
C MET A 1 -14.66 -114.56 -138.22
N ASN A 2 -14.80 -113.54 -137.38
CA ASN A 2 -15.69 -113.56 -136.22
C ASN A 2 -15.98 -112.14 -135.65
N LEU A 3 -17.22 -111.97 -135.19
CA LEU A 3 -17.92 -110.76 -134.74
C LEU A 3 -17.35 -110.10 -133.46
N LYS A 4 -16.31 -110.67 -132.84
CA LYS A 4 -15.74 -110.19 -131.56
C LYS A 4 -14.84 -108.96 -131.69
N LEU A 5 -14.29 -108.65 -132.87
CA LEU A 5 -13.37 -107.51 -133.04
C LEU A 5 -14.08 -106.15 -133.22
N LYS A 6 -15.39 -106.13 -133.53
CA LYS A 6 -16.17 -104.89 -133.68
C LYS A 6 -16.71 -104.33 -132.35
N ILE A 7 -16.73 -105.12 -131.29
CA ILE A 7 -17.29 -104.72 -129.99
C ILE A 7 -16.26 -103.99 -129.12
N LEU A 8 -14.96 -104.30 -129.26
CA LEU A 8 -13.92 -103.66 -128.43
C LEU A 8 -13.60 -102.23 -128.90
N THR A 9 -13.65 -101.95 -130.20
CA THR A 9 -13.45 -100.60 -130.75
C THR A 9 -14.62 -99.66 -130.45
N PHE A 10 -15.82 -100.19 -130.20
CA PHE A 10 -16.99 -99.39 -129.82
C PHE A 10 -16.95 -98.94 -128.34
N PHE A 11 -16.27 -99.71 -127.46
CA PHE A 11 -16.20 -99.39 -126.03
C PHE A 11 -15.16 -98.30 -125.69
N ILE A 12 -14.11 -98.16 -126.50
CA ILE A 12 -13.06 -97.13 -126.29
C ILE A 12 -13.52 -95.74 -126.77
N LEU A 13 -14.42 -95.68 -127.75
CA LEU A 13 -14.91 -94.40 -128.30
C LEU A 13 -16.06 -93.78 -127.48
N PHE A 14 -16.77 -94.54 -126.64
CA PHE A 14 -17.95 -94.04 -125.92
C PHE A 14 -17.66 -93.43 -124.54
N ASN A 15 -16.48 -93.67 -123.94
CA ASN A 15 -16.13 -93.12 -122.62
C ASN A 15 -15.44 -91.75 -122.64
N PHE A 16 -15.16 -91.16 -123.80
CA PHE A 16 -14.47 -89.86 -123.91
C PHE A 16 -15.38 -88.65 -124.17
N ILE A 17 -16.71 -88.82 -124.20
CA ILE A 17 -17.65 -87.78 -124.63
C ILE A 17 -18.11 -86.77 -123.54
N PRO A 18 -17.96 -86.96 -122.21
CA PRO A 18 -18.32 -85.89 -121.26
C PRO A 18 -17.25 -84.81 -121.00
N LEU A 19 -16.06 -84.87 -121.62
CA LEU A 19 -14.91 -84.02 -121.22
C LEU A 19 -14.74 -82.68 -121.98
N LEU A 20 -15.68 -82.29 -122.85
CA LEU A 20 -15.49 -81.13 -123.74
C LEU A 20 -16.55 -80.01 -123.65
N LYS A 21 -17.30 -79.90 -122.53
CA LYS A 21 -18.36 -78.86 -122.40
C LYS A 21 -18.35 -77.98 -121.14
N VAL A 22 -17.24 -77.88 -120.39
CA VAL A 22 -17.13 -77.01 -119.17
C VAL A 22 -15.86 -76.13 -119.17
N SER A 23 -15.43 -75.59 -120.32
CA SER A 23 -14.15 -74.86 -120.44
C SER A 23 -14.24 -73.39 -120.89
N ALA A 24 -15.37 -72.70 -120.68
CA ALA A 24 -15.51 -71.29 -121.10
C ALA A 24 -15.97 -70.29 -120.03
N ASN A 25 -16.36 -70.70 -118.81
CA ASN A 25 -16.97 -69.80 -117.80
C ASN A 25 -16.16 -69.58 -116.51
N SER A 26 -14.93 -70.07 -116.38
CA SER A 26 -14.13 -69.98 -115.13
C SER A 26 -13.14 -68.81 -115.04
N LYS A 27 -12.78 -68.15 -116.14
CA LYS A 27 -11.71 -67.11 -116.15
C LYS A 27 -12.16 -65.69 -115.75
N ILE A 28 -13.46 -65.39 -115.76
CA ILE A 28 -13.97 -64.04 -115.48
C ILE A 28 -14.11 -63.80 -113.96
N TYR A 29 -14.37 -64.84 -113.16
CA TYR A 29 -14.58 -64.72 -111.71
C TYR A 29 -13.30 -64.55 -110.88
N GLU A 30 -12.13 -64.83 -111.45
CA GLU A 30 -10.84 -64.83 -110.74
C GLU A 30 -10.14 -63.47 -110.78
N LYS A 31 -10.43 -62.65 -111.80
CA LYS A 31 -9.82 -61.33 -112.00
C LYS A 31 -10.38 -60.26 -111.05
N ASP A 32 -11.69 -60.19 -110.90
CA ASP A 32 -12.36 -59.19 -110.05
C ASP A 32 -12.05 -59.37 -108.56
N LYS A 33 -11.75 -60.60 -108.12
CA LYS A 33 -11.31 -60.89 -106.75
C LYS A 33 -9.90 -60.39 -106.46
N LEU A 34 -9.02 -60.39 -107.47
CA LEU A 34 -7.62 -59.95 -107.35
C LEU A 34 -7.53 -58.43 -107.24
N GLU A 35 -8.32 -57.68 -108.01
CA GLU A 35 -8.41 -56.22 -107.90
C GLU A 35 -8.93 -55.77 -106.52
N ALA A 36 -10.01 -56.39 -106.03
CA ALA A 36 -10.56 -56.08 -104.69
C ALA A 36 -9.60 -56.44 -103.53
N LEU A 37 -8.72 -57.42 -103.72
CA LEU A 37 -7.65 -57.75 -102.77
C LEU A 37 -6.53 -56.73 -102.81
N SER A 38 -6.16 -56.24 -104.00
CA SER A 38 -5.14 -55.19 -104.17
C SER A 38 -5.57 -53.88 -103.49
N GLU A 39 -6.79 -53.40 -103.76
CA GLU A 39 -7.30 -52.16 -103.13
C GLU A 39 -7.36 -52.27 -101.60
N LYS A 40 -7.66 -53.48 -101.08
CA LYS A 40 -7.70 -53.73 -99.64
C LYS A 40 -6.31 -53.79 -99.01
N ILE A 41 -5.31 -54.26 -99.75
CA ILE A 41 -3.90 -54.26 -99.33
C ILE A 41 -3.41 -52.81 -99.28
N ASP A 42 -3.63 -52.02 -100.33
CA ASP A 42 -3.22 -50.62 -100.38
C ASP A 42 -3.84 -49.80 -99.24
N TYR A 43 -5.14 -50.00 -98.95
CA TYR A 43 -5.81 -49.37 -97.81
C TYR A 43 -5.24 -49.79 -96.45
N LEU A 44 -4.84 -51.06 -96.29
CA LEU A 44 -4.24 -51.56 -95.06
C LEU A 44 -2.82 -51.03 -94.88
N GLU A 45 -2.04 -50.91 -95.95
CA GLU A 45 -0.72 -50.29 -95.93
C GLU A 45 -0.81 -48.81 -95.52
N GLU A 46 -1.71 -48.04 -96.14
CA GLU A 46 -1.96 -46.65 -95.77
C GLU A 46 -2.40 -46.50 -94.31
N LYS A 47 -3.24 -47.43 -93.83
CA LYS A 47 -3.67 -47.44 -92.43
C LYS A 47 -2.55 -47.81 -91.46
N ILE A 48 -1.65 -48.71 -91.83
CA ILE A 48 -0.46 -49.07 -91.03
C ILE A 48 0.51 -47.90 -90.96
N GLU A 49 0.73 -47.20 -92.08
CA GLU A 49 1.56 -46.01 -92.14
C GLU A 49 0.99 -44.91 -91.23
N TYR A 50 -0.31 -44.63 -91.33
CA TYR A 50 -1.00 -43.69 -90.47
C TYR A 50 -0.96 -44.07 -88.98
N GLN A 51 -1.09 -45.36 -88.66
CA GLN A 51 -1.00 -45.83 -87.27
C GLN A 51 0.43 -45.72 -86.71
N ASN A 52 1.45 -45.99 -87.52
CA ASN A 52 2.85 -45.79 -87.13
C ASN A 52 3.17 -44.31 -86.90
N GLU A 53 2.64 -43.41 -87.72
CA GLU A 53 2.76 -41.97 -87.50
C GLU A 53 2.10 -41.54 -86.18
N GLN A 54 0.90 -42.05 -85.87
CA GLN A 54 0.26 -41.78 -84.58
C GLN A 54 1.05 -42.32 -83.39
N ILE A 55 1.59 -43.54 -83.48
CA ILE A 55 2.40 -44.13 -82.42
C ILE A 55 3.68 -43.33 -82.19
N ASN A 56 4.38 -42.94 -83.26
CA ASN A 56 5.58 -42.11 -83.16
C ASN A 56 5.27 -40.72 -82.60
N SER A 57 4.15 -40.13 -82.98
CA SER A 57 3.68 -38.86 -82.42
C SER A 57 3.35 -38.99 -80.93
N GLN A 58 2.67 -40.06 -80.52
CA GLN A 58 2.37 -40.32 -79.11
C GLN A 58 3.62 -40.64 -78.29
N ALA A 59 4.57 -41.39 -78.83
CA ALA A 59 5.86 -41.64 -78.19
C ALA A 59 6.65 -40.34 -78.00
N GLY A 60 6.71 -39.48 -79.02
CA GLY A 60 7.33 -38.16 -78.92
C GLY A 60 6.63 -37.24 -77.91
N MET A 61 5.29 -37.27 -77.84
CA MET A 61 4.54 -36.56 -76.81
C MET A 61 4.83 -37.08 -75.40
N LEU A 62 4.98 -38.39 -75.24
CA LEU A 62 5.25 -39.03 -73.95
C LEU A 62 6.67 -38.71 -73.46
N ASP A 63 7.67 -38.78 -74.33
CA ASP A 63 9.04 -38.37 -74.02
C ASP A 63 9.11 -36.88 -73.65
N THR A 64 8.42 -36.02 -74.42
CA THR A 64 8.33 -34.58 -74.12
C THR A 64 7.63 -34.32 -72.78
N ALA A 65 6.60 -35.10 -72.45
CA ALA A 65 5.91 -35.00 -71.17
C ALA A 65 6.79 -35.46 -70.00
N PHE A 66 7.56 -36.55 -70.17
CA PHE A 66 8.51 -37.02 -69.16
C PHE A 66 9.66 -36.03 -68.95
N ASP A 67 10.21 -35.47 -70.02
CA ASP A 67 11.22 -34.42 -69.93
C ASP A 67 10.65 -33.15 -69.28
N GLY A 68 9.39 -32.82 -69.57
CA GLY A 68 8.65 -31.74 -68.91
C GLY A 68 8.53 -31.96 -67.40
N VAL A 69 8.07 -33.15 -66.97
CA VAL A 69 7.94 -33.52 -65.55
C VAL A 69 9.30 -33.57 -64.85
N SER A 70 10.33 -34.10 -65.52
CA SER A 70 11.69 -34.15 -64.98
C SER A 70 12.27 -32.75 -64.79
N THR A 71 12.04 -31.86 -65.75
CA THR A 71 12.45 -30.45 -65.69
C THR A 71 11.68 -29.70 -64.59
N GLU A 72 10.38 -29.94 -64.46
CA GLU A 72 9.55 -29.37 -63.38
C GLU A 72 9.96 -29.89 -61.99
N LEU A 73 10.30 -31.18 -61.86
CA LEU A 73 10.84 -31.75 -60.63
C LEU A 73 12.21 -31.14 -60.27
N GLY A 74 13.08 -30.96 -61.26
CA GLY A 74 14.36 -30.26 -61.09
C GLY A 74 14.16 -28.80 -60.64
N ALA A 75 13.21 -28.09 -61.26
CA ALA A 75 12.85 -26.73 -60.88
C ALA A 75 12.25 -26.67 -59.46
N SER A 76 11.35 -27.59 -59.12
CA SER A 76 10.74 -27.71 -57.78
C SER A 76 11.78 -27.98 -56.69
N SER A 77 12.75 -28.87 -56.95
CA SER A 77 13.87 -29.13 -56.05
C SER A 77 14.71 -27.86 -55.80
N ASN A 78 14.99 -27.08 -56.85
CA ASN A 78 15.69 -25.81 -56.73
C ASN A 78 14.89 -24.77 -55.94
N TYR A 79 13.56 -24.68 -56.15
CA TYR A 79 12.70 -23.80 -55.36
C TYR A 79 12.69 -24.18 -53.87
N ILE A 80 12.63 -25.47 -53.53
CA ILE A 80 12.69 -25.95 -52.14
C ILE A 80 14.05 -25.57 -51.50
N SER A 81 15.15 -25.72 -52.23
CA SER A 81 16.48 -25.34 -51.77
C SER A 81 16.58 -23.84 -51.50
N VAL A 82 16.13 -23.00 -52.43
CA VAL A 82 16.12 -21.54 -52.29
C VAL A 82 15.22 -21.10 -51.12
N CYS A 83 14.02 -21.66 -50.99
CA CYS A 83 13.13 -21.39 -49.86
C CYS A 83 13.78 -21.77 -48.52
N SER A 84 14.48 -22.89 -48.46
CA SER A 84 15.19 -23.34 -47.25
C SER A 84 16.31 -22.37 -46.86
N ILE A 85 17.08 -21.87 -47.83
CA ILE A 85 18.12 -20.85 -47.61
C ILE A 85 17.50 -19.54 -47.12
N ILE A 86 16.40 -19.08 -47.73
CA ILE A 86 15.70 -17.86 -47.33
C ILE A 86 15.18 -18.00 -45.88
N ILE A 87 14.56 -19.12 -45.53
CA ILE A 87 14.08 -19.42 -44.17
C ILE A 87 15.25 -19.42 -43.17
N ALA A 88 16.40 -20.01 -43.53
CA ALA A 88 17.58 -20.02 -42.68
C ALA A 88 18.11 -18.59 -42.41
N ILE A 89 18.20 -17.75 -43.45
CA ILE A 89 18.62 -16.35 -43.31
C ILE A 89 17.64 -15.56 -42.44
N PHE A 90 16.32 -15.72 -42.66
CA PHE A 90 15.30 -15.09 -41.82
C PHE A 90 15.39 -15.53 -40.36
N SER A 91 15.63 -16.82 -40.12
CA SER A 91 15.76 -17.37 -38.75
C SER A 91 16.97 -16.79 -38.02
N ILE A 92 18.11 -16.63 -38.71
CA ILE A 92 19.30 -15.97 -38.16
C ILE A 92 19.00 -14.50 -37.88
N GLY A 93 18.36 -13.79 -38.82
CA GLY A 93 17.97 -12.39 -38.66
C GLY A 93 17.05 -12.17 -37.45
N LEU A 94 16.03 -13.04 -37.29
CA LEU A 94 15.14 -13.04 -36.13
C LEU A 94 15.91 -13.31 -34.83
N GLY A 95 16.82 -14.27 -34.81
CA GLY A 95 17.65 -14.56 -33.64
C GLY A 95 18.50 -13.37 -33.20
N ILE A 96 19.16 -12.69 -34.14
CA ILE A 96 19.93 -11.47 -33.87
C ILE A 96 19.03 -10.35 -33.35
N TYR A 97 17.87 -10.15 -33.98
CA TYR A 97 16.91 -9.11 -33.58
C TYR A 97 16.37 -9.33 -32.17
N VAL A 98 15.92 -10.56 -31.86
CA VAL A 98 15.44 -10.94 -30.52
C VAL A 98 16.55 -10.74 -29.49
N THR A 99 17.77 -11.18 -29.78
CA THR A 99 18.92 -10.98 -28.87
C THR A 99 19.19 -9.50 -28.60
N LYS A 100 19.07 -8.64 -29.62
CA LYS A 100 19.25 -7.19 -29.47
C LYS A 100 18.17 -6.57 -28.59
N ILE A 101 16.91 -6.96 -28.79
CA ILE A 101 15.79 -6.52 -27.94
C ILE A 101 16.00 -6.99 -26.51
N GLU A 102 16.36 -8.25 -26.30
CA GLU A 102 16.57 -8.81 -24.96
C GLU A 102 17.66 -8.05 -24.20
N LYS A 103 18.78 -7.73 -24.86
CA LYS A 103 19.83 -6.88 -24.28
C LYS A 103 19.32 -5.48 -23.93
N SER A 104 18.51 -4.88 -24.79
CA SER A 104 17.91 -3.56 -24.55
C SER A 104 16.97 -3.59 -23.35
N ILE A 105 16.08 -4.60 -23.26
CA ILE A 105 15.16 -4.78 -22.14
C ILE A 105 15.95 -4.97 -20.84
N LYS A 106 16.99 -5.81 -20.85
CA LYS A 106 17.86 -6.01 -19.68
C LYS A 106 18.52 -4.70 -19.22
N SER A 107 19.00 -3.87 -20.15
CA SER A 107 19.55 -2.55 -19.81
C SER A 107 18.49 -1.63 -19.22
N MET A 108 17.30 -1.56 -19.83
CA MET A 108 16.20 -0.73 -19.34
C MET A 108 15.73 -1.13 -17.94
N VAL A 109 15.66 -2.44 -17.65
CA VAL A 109 15.32 -2.93 -16.31
C VAL A 109 16.37 -2.48 -15.30
N LYS A 110 17.66 -2.64 -15.62
CA LYS A 110 18.76 -2.21 -14.74
C LYS A 110 18.74 -0.69 -14.48
N ASP A 111 18.47 0.11 -15.52
CA ASP A 111 18.36 1.56 -15.40
C ASP A 111 17.13 1.94 -14.55
N SER A 112 16.00 1.24 -14.74
CA SER A 112 14.78 1.42 -13.95
C SER A 112 15.01 1.10 -12.46
N GLU A 113 15.67 -0.02 -12.14
CA GLU A 113 16.05 -0.37 -10.77
C GLU A 113 16.96 0.69 -10.14
N THR A 114 17.92 1.20 -10.90
CA THR A 114 18.83 2.28 -10.45
C THR A 114 18.07 3.57 -10.18
N LEU A 115 17.15 3.96 -11.07
CA LEU A 115 16.29 5.13 -10.89
C LEU A 115 15.34 4.96 -9.70
N MET A 116 14.80 3.76 -9.49
CA MET A 116 13.95 3.45 -8.35
C MET A 116 14.71 3.58 -7.03
N ALA A 117 15.94 3.05 -6.97
CA ALA A 117 16.81 3.20 -5.81
C ALA A 117 17.11 4.69 -5.50
N ARG A 118 17.46 5.48 -6.52
CA ARG A 118 17.65 6.93 -6.37
C ARG A 118 16.39 7.66 -5.92
N ASN A 119 15.22 7.30 -6.46
CA ASN A 119 13.95 7.89 -6.04
C ASN A 119 13.63 7.59 -4.57
N ILE A 120 13.96 6.37 -4.09
CA ILE A 120 13.81 6.02 -2.67
C ILE A 120 14.75 6.87 -1.80
N GLU A 121 16.00 7.04 -2.22
CA GLU A 121 16.98 7.88 -1.53
C GLU A 121 16.51 9.34 -1.45
N ILE A 122 16.12 9.93 -2.59
CA ILE A 122 15.57 11.29 -2.66
C ILE A 122 14.34 11.45 -1.76
N LYS A 123 13.44 10.47 -1.75
CA LYS A 123 12.27 10.48 -0.88
C LYS A 123 12.68 10.53 0.59
N ASN A 124 13.62 9.69 1.01
CA ASN A 124 14.10 9.66 2.39
C ASN A 124 14.78 10.98 2.78
N ASP A 125 15.55 11.59 1.88
CA ASP A 125 16.17 12.90 2.09
C ASP A 125 15.13 14.01 2.27
N ILE A 126 14.07 13.99 1.45
CA ILE A 126 12.95 14.95 1.57
C ILE A 126 12.23 14.78 2.91
N GLU A 127 11.95 13.55 3.33
CA GLU A 127 11.30 13.27 4.62
C GLU A 127 12.18 13.74 5.79
N SER A 128 13.47 13.46 5.74
CA SER A 128 14.45 13.93 6.73
C SER A 128 14.51 15.45 6.82
N LEU A 129 14.59 16.12 5.66
CA LEU A 129 14.61 17.58 5.57
C LEU A 129 13.31 18.19 6.10
N SER A 130 12.16 17.62 5.73
CA SER A 130 10.84 18.06 6.22
C SER A 130 10.72 17.96 7.74
N ASN A 131 11.19 16.85 8.32
CA ASN A 131 11.23 16.66 9.77
C ASN A 131 12.15 17.69 10.44
N LYS A 132 13.32 17.96 9.85
CA LYS A 132 14.25 18.98 10.35
C LYS A 132 13.62 20.38 10.31
N ILE A 133 13.03 20.79 9.18
CA ILE A 133 12.34 22.08 9.05
C ILE A 133 11.22 22.21 10.09
N THR A 134 10.42 21.17 10.27
CA THR A 134 9.32 21.16 11.24
C THR A 134 9.84 21.33 12.67
N ARG A 135 10.90 20.61 13.03
CA ARG A 135 11.52 20.72 14.35
C ARG A 135 12.13 22.10 14.58
N ASP A 136 12.86 22.62 13.60
CA ASP A 136 13.54 23.90 13.70
C ASP A 136 12.51 25.05 13.77
N SER A 137 11.42 24.99 12.98
CA SER A 137 10.30 25.94 13.05
C SER A 137 9.58 25.93 14.40
N ARG A 138 9.28 24.75 14.95
CA ARG A 138 8.72 24.62 16.32
C ARG A 138 9.68 25.17 17.37
N GLY A 139 10.98 24.94 17.20
CA GLY A 139 12.03 25.49 18.05
C GLY A 139 12.05 27.01 18.04
N LEU A 140 12.03 27.62 16.85
CA LEU A 140 11.96 29.08 16.69
C LEU A 140 10.69 29.67 17.31
N TYR A 141 9.53 29.04 17.06
CA TYR A 141 8.27 29.47 17.69
C TYR A 141 8.36 29.47 19.23
N LYS A 142 8.96 28.42 19.81
CA LYS A 142 9.17 28.34 21.26
C LYS A 142 10.09 29.47 21.76
N ILE A 143 11.19 29.75 21.05
CA ILE A 143 12.12 30.82 21.42
C ILE A 143 11.42 32.18 21.39
N ILE A 144 10.74 32.51 20.27
CA ILE A 144 10.01 33.78 20.12
C ILE A 144 8.95 33.92 21.22
N ARG A 145 8.19 32.85 21.49
CA ARG A 145 7.15 32.87 22.51
C ARG A 145 7.72 33.08 23.90
N ASN A 146 8.87 32.48 24.22
CA ASN A 146 9.58 32.68 25.48
C ASN A 146 10.13 34.11 25.61
N GLU A 147 10.73 34.67 24.55
CA GLU A 147 11.21 36.06 24.54
C GLU A 147 10.06 37.05 24.77
N GLU A 148 8.92 36.83 24.12
CA GLU A 148 7.74 37.66 24.30
C GLU A 148 7.15 37.51 25.70
N SER A 149 7.10 36.30 26.29
CA SER A 149 6.71 36.13 27.71
C SER A 149 7.61 36.95 28.64
N ASN A 150 8.93 36.89 28.43
CA ASN A 150 9.88 37.67 29.21
C ASN A 150 9.59 39.17 29.09
N HIS A 151 9.38 39.67 27.86
CA HIS A 151 9.07 41.08 27.64
C HIS A 151 7.75 41.51 28.30
N LEU A 152 6.71 40.68 28.23
CA LEU A 152 5.43 40.96 28.88
C LEU A 152 5.58 41.03 30.41
N ILE A 153 6.33 40.09 30.99
CA ILE A 153 6.54 40.04 32.44
C ILE A 153 7.45 41.18 32.90
N ASP A 154 8.49 41.51 32.15
CA ASP A 154 9.36 42.65 32.44
C ASP A 154 8.57 43.95 32.45
N ARG A 155 7.62 44.11 31.52
CA ARG A 155 6.70 45.27 31.52
C ARG A 155 5.87 45.35 32.80
N LEU A 156 5.38 44.23 33.32
CA LEU A 156 4.60 44.20 34.56
C LEU A 156 5.40 44.63 35.80
N ILE A 157 6.73 44.47 35.80
CA ILE A 157 7.57 45.00 36.88
C ILE A 157 7.50 46.54 36.91
N PHE A 158 7.47 47.18 35.74
CA PHE A 158 7.43 48.65 35.61
C PHE A 158 6.02 49.24 35.70
N VAL A 159 5.01 48.51 35.19
CA VAL A 159 3.60 48.94 35.15
C VAL A 159 2.73 47.74 35.55
N PRO A 160 2.59 47.45 36.85
CA PRO A 160 1.88 46.25 37.31
C PRO A 160 0.39 46.23 36.97
N GLU A 161 -0.25 47.38 36.81
CA GLU A 161 -1.67 47.53 36.45
C GLU A 161 -1.99 47.04 35.03
N ASP A 162 -0.98 46.93 34.15
CA ASP A 162 -1.14 46.39 32.79
C ASP A 162 -1.53 44.91 32.78
N ILE A 163 -1.54 44.24 33.94
CA ILE A 163 -1.98 42.86 34.08
C ILE A 163 -3.35 42.61 33.46
N THR A 164 -4.28 43.55 33.60
CA THR A 164 -5.64 43.46 33.02
C THR A 164 -5.63 43.31 31.50
N ASN A 165 -4.66 43.94 30.83
CA ASN A 165 -4.49 43.88 29.38
C ASN A 165 -3.63 42.67 28.95
N LEU A 166 -2.75 42.18 29.83
CA LEU A 166 -1.76 41.14 29.54
C LEU A 166 -2.16 39.75 30.04
N PHE A 167 -3.17 39.64 30.91
CA PHE A 167 -3.57 38.43 31.59
C PHE A 167 -3.85 37.28 30.62
N TYR A 168 -4.70 37.47 29.62
CA TYR A 168 -5.01 36.43 28.62
C TYR A 168 -3.79 36.01 27.79
N ASN A 169 -2.86 36.93 27.55
CA ASN A 169 -1.63 36.63 26.85
C ASN A 169 -0.68 35.79 27.70
N LEU A 170 -0.68 35.96 29.03
CA LEU A 170 0.20 35.22 29.94
C LEU A 170 -0.38 33.87 30.35
N THR A 171 -1.67 33.80 30.67
CA THR A 171 -2.37 32.56 31.05
C THR A 171 -2.32 31.49 29.96
N SER A 172 -2.32 31.90 28.70
CA SER A 172 -2.23 30.96 27.58
C SER A 172 -0.82 30.40 27.35
N ARG A 173 0.22 30.82 28.10
CA ARG A 173 1.63 30.45 27.88
C ARG A 173 2.18 29.51 28.94
N ASP A 174 3.19 28.74 28.55
CA ASP A 174 4.00 27.99 29.50
C ASP A 174 5.06 28.93 30.12
N LEU A 175 4.78 29.43 31.31
CA LEU A 175 5.72 30.28 32.03
C LEU A 175 6.79 29.42 32.74
N GLU A 176 8.06 29.73 32.45
CA GLU A 176 9.22 29.09 33.09
C GLU A 176 9.42 29.53 34.57
N PRO A 177 10.07 28.71 35.42
CA PRO A 177 10.23 29.00 36.86
C PRO A 177 10.97 30.31 37.20
N ASN A 178 11.80 30.82 36.29
CA ASN A 178 12.51 32.10 36.44
C ASN A 178 11.57 33.32 36.32
N HIS A 179 10.35 33.15 35.83
CA HIS A 179 9.34 34.20 35.76
C HIS A 179 8.66 34.46 37.10
N PHE A 180 8.63 33.47 38.00
CA PHE A 180 7.95 33.58 39.28
C PHE A 180 8.42 34.79 40.12
N PRO A 181 9.74 35.04 40.33
CA PRO A 181 10.19 36.19 41.12
C PRO A 181 9.71 37.53 40.53
N LYS A 182 9.68 37.66 39.21
CA LYS A 182 9.23 38.87 38.50
C LYS A 182 7.73 39.11 38.68
N LEU A 183 6.93 38.05 38.52
CA LEU A 183 5.48 38.12 38.75
C LEU A 183 5.14 38.41 40.21
N LYS A 184 5.88 37.81 41.15
CA LYS A 184 5.77 38.13 42.58
C LYS A 184 6.06 39.62 42.81
N GLU A 185 7.17 40.12 42.29
CA GLU A 185 7.57 41.53 42.44
C GLU A 185 6.49 42.48 41.92
N ALA A 186 5.95 42.22 40.73
CA ALA A 186 4.86 43.01 40.16
C ALA A 186 3.58 42.93 41.00
N TYR A 187 3.19 41.72 41.44
CA TYR A 187 2.01 41.52 42.27
C TYR A 187 2.09 42.30 43.59
N LEU A 188 3.23 42.24 44.29
CA LEU A 188 3.39 42.90 45.59
C LEU A 188 3.19 44.42 45.53
N GLN A 189 3.39 45.04 44.36
CA GLN A 189 3.14 46.47 44.15
C GLN A 189 1.64 46.82 44.12
N VAL A 190 0.79 45.89 43.68
CA VAL A 190 -0.65 46.11 43.48
C VAL A 190 -1.55 45.19 44.30
N LYS A 191 -0.99 44.35 45.19
CA LYS A 191 -1.74 43.30 45.91
C LYS A 191 -2.95 43.78 46.70
N ASN A 192 -2.94 45.04 47.15
CA ASN A 192 -4.04 45.64 47.92
C ASN A 192 -5.12 46.29 47.04
N THR A 193 -5.00 46.17 45.72
CA THR A 193 -5.92 46.71 44.72
C THR A 193 -6.64 45.53 44.05
N PRO A 194 -7.90 45.21 44.46
CA PRO A 194 -8.60 44.01 43.99
C PRO A 194 -8.70 43.93 42.46
N GLU A 195 -8.85 45.07 41.78
CA GLU A 195 -8.93 45.15 40.31
C GLU A 195 -7.74 44.50 39.60
N TYR A 196 -6.56 44.49 40.22
CA TYR A 196 -5.33 43.93 39.63
C TYR A 196 -4.87 42.68 40.36
N GLY A 197 -5.09 42.61 41.67
CA GLY A 197 -4.63 41.51 42.52
C GLY A 197 -5.17 40.15 42.09
N ASP A 198 -6.44 40.08 41.69
CA ASP A 198 -7.12 38.84 41.32
C ASP A 198 -6.49 38.19 40.07
N ASP A 199 -6.16 39.00 39.06
CA ASP A 199 -5.51 38.53 37.82
C ASP A 199 -4.12 37.93 38.10
N TYR A 200 -3.34 38.57 38.98
CA TYR A 200 -2.04 38.05 39.41
C TYR A 200 -2.19 36.76 40.22
N GLN A 201 -3.11 36.72 41.17
CA GLN A 201 -3.35 35.51 41.97
C GLN A 201 -3.76 34.34 41.07
N MET A 202 -4.57 34.59 40.04
CA MET A 202 -4.92 33.59 39.05
C MET A 202 -3.69 33.10 38.26
N LEU A 203 -2.84 34.00 37.77
CA LEU A 203 -1.59 33.59 37.08
C LEU A 203 -0.65 32.80 37.99
N LEU A 204 -0.48 33.25 39.23
CA LEU A 204 0.32 32.56 40.24
C LEU A 204 -0.27 31.18 40.55
N PHE A 205 -1.58 31.05 40.63
CA PHE A 205 -2.25 29.77 40.83
C PHE A 205 -2.06 28.82 39.64
N GLN A 206 -2.28 29.29 38.41
CA GLN A 206 -2.18 28.45 37.20
C GLN A 206 -0.75 27.97 36.94
N HIS A 207 0.24 28.86 37.08
CA HIS A 207 1.62 28.56 36.70
C HIS A 207 2.49 28.13 37.87
N PHE A 208 2.28 28.70 39.07
CA PHE A 208 3.25 28.69 40.16
C PHE A 208 2.65 28.44 41.55
N VAL A 209 1.54 27.71 41.67
CA VAL A 209 0.87 27.50 42.98
C VAL A 209 1.79 26.87 44.02
N GLY A 210 2.66 25.94 43.61
CA GLY A 210 3.64 25.33 44.51
C GLY A 210 4.66 26.33 45.05
N GLN A 211 5.21 27.19 44.19
CA GLN A 211 6.14 28.25 44.62
C GLN A 211 5.45 29.32 45.45
N SER A 212 4.22 29.70 45.08
CA SER A 212 3.42 30.67 45.81
C SER A 212 3.03 30.17 47.20
N PHE A 213 2.78 28.87 47.34
CA PHE A 213 2.51 28.24 48.63
C PHE A 213 3.72 28.22 49.57
N LEU A 214 4.94 28.09 49.03
CA LEU A 214 6.17 28.14 49.82
C LEU A 214 6.59 29.58 50.18
N ASP A 215 5.99 30.58 49.54
CA ASP A 215 6.35 31.98 49.73
C ASP A 215 5.49 32.62 50.83
N GLU A 216 6.12 33.06 51.91
CA GLU A 216 5.40 33.61 53.07
C GLU A 216 4.57 34.87 52.76
N GLU A 217 4.93 35.62 51.71
CA GLU A 217 4.18 36.83 51.33
C GLU A 217 2.96 36.52 50.46
N LEU A 218 2.95 35.38 49.76
CA LEU A 218 1.89 34.99 48.82
C LEU A 218 0.98 33.87 49.36
N LYS A 219 1.49 33.04 50.27
CA LYS A 219 0.83 31.81 50.74
C LYS A 219 -0.61 32.08 51.18
N ASN A 220 -0.82 33.07 52.04
CA ASN A 220 -2.16 33.36 52.57
C ASN A 220 -3.08 33.91 51.47
N ASP A 221 -2.56 34.80 50.62
CA ASP A 221 -3.31 35.41 49.52
C ASP A 221 -3.81 34.35 48.52
N ILE A 222 -3.02 33.31 48.25
CA ILE A 222 -3.44 32.19 47.41
C ILE A 222 -4.37 31.23 48.16
N ILE A 223 -4.01 30.84 49.39
CA ILE A 223 -4.74 29.82 50.15
C ILE A 223 -6.15 30.28 50.56
N ASP A 224 -6.32 31.56 50.89
CA ASP A 224 -7.60 32.11 51.30
C ASP A 224 -8.57 32.27 50.13
N ASN A 225 -8.05 32.40 48.90
CA ASN A 225 -8.83 32.58 47.66
C ASN A 225 -8.92 31.32 46.78
N VAL A 226 -8.50 30.14 47.28
CA VAL A 226 -8.46 28.90 46.48
C VAL A 226 -9.80 28.57 45.81
N TYR A 227 -10.93 28.82 46.47
CA TYR A 227 -12.24 28.58 45.88
C TYR A 227 -12.44 29.37 44.59
N ASP A 228 -12.23 30.69 44.63
CA ASP A 228 -12.42 31.57 43.48
C ASP A 228 -11.40 31.27 42.37
N LEU A 229 -10.17 30.91 42.76
CA LEU A 229 -9.13 30.48 41.83
C LEU A 229 -9.52 29.19 41.09
N PHE A 230 -10.06 28.19 41.78
CA PHE A 230 -10.60 27.01 41.10
C PHE A 230 -11.83 27.35 40.25
N GLU A 231 -12.77 28.13 40.76
CA GLU A 231 -14.02 28.44 40.05
C GLU A 231 -13.76 29.18 38.73
N ASN A 232 -12.74 30.04 38.69
CA ASN A 232 -12.35 30.80 37.49
C ASN A 232 -11.28 30.11 36.62
N SER A 233 -10.75 28.96 37.04
CA SER A 233 -9.76 28.22 36.25
C SER A 233 -10.39 27.37 35.13
N PHE A 234 -9.59 27.08 34.09
CA PHE A 234 -9.91 26.00 33.16
C PHE A 234 -9.57 24.64 33.78
N LYS A 235 -10.20 23.59 33.26
CA LYS A 235 -10.00 22.21 33.75
C LYS A 235 -8.52 21.80 33.80
N ASN A 236 -7.76 22.12 32.76
CA ASN A 236 -6.34 21.73 32.70
C ASN A 236 -5.50 22.46 33.76
N ASP A 237 -5.83 23.72 34.04
CA ASP A 237 -5.15 24.50 35.07
C ASP A 237 -5.48 23.96 36.46
N ALA A 238 -6.75 23.67 36.74
CA ALA A 238 -7.17 23.04 38.00
C ALA A 238 -6.43 21.72 38.25
N ILE A 239 -6.25 20.88 37.21
CA ILE A 239 -5.47 19.63 37.27
C ILE A 239 -3.99 19.93 37.58
N LYS A 240 -3.37 20.82 36.80
CA LYS A 240 -1.96 21.18 36.96
C LYS A 240 -1.69 21.80 38.34
N SER A 241 -2.49 22.78 38.76
CA SER A 241 -2.34 23.46 40.05
C SER A 241 -2.52 22.49 41.21
N SER A 242 -3.50 21.57 41.14
CA SER A 242 -3.64 20.52 42.15
C SER A 242 -2.40 19.63 42.21
N LYS A 243 -1.90 19.18 41.06
CA LYS A 243 -0.67 18.37 40.99
C LYS A 243 0.52 19.11 41.60
N ASP A 244 0.74 20.37 41.22
CA ASP A 244 1.87 21.17 41.66
C ASP A 244 1.81 21.45 43.17
N PHE A 245 0.62 21.75 43.70
CA PHE A 245 0.39 21.94 45.13
C PHE A 245 0.69 20.68 45.94
N PHE A 246 0.10 19.53 45.58
CA PHE A 246 0.32 18.28 46.30
C PHE A 246 1.74 17.73 46.11
N SER A 247 2.37 17.95 44.96
CA SER A 247 3.78 17.62 44.75
C SER A 247 4.68 18.44 45.68
N THR A 248 4.35 19.71 45.89
CA THR A 248 5.06 20.59 46.83
C THR A 248 4.88 20.13 48.27
N ILE A 249 3.64 19.91 48.71
CA ILE A 249 3.34 19.41 50.05
C ILE A 249 4.00 18.05 50.33
N SER A 250 4.13 17.18 49.32
CA SER A 250 4.78 15.87 49.48
C SER A 250 6.27 15.96 49.89
N GLN A 251 6.89 17.12 49.68
CA GLN A 251 8.29 17.39 50.02
C GLN A 251 8.44 18.06 51.40
N LEU A 252 7.34 18.45 52.02
CA LEU A 252 7.29 19.12 53.32
C LEU A 252 6.75 18.17 54.40
N ASP A 253 6.91 18.56 55.66
CA ASP A 253 6.19 17.88 56.74
C ASP A 253 4.73 18.34 56.78
N ILE A 254 3.87 17.54 56.16
CA ILE A 254 2.44 17.81 55.95
C ILE A 254 1.70 18.18 57.25
N GLU A 255 2.12 17.67 58.41
CA GLU A 255 1.45 17.98 59.69
C GLU A 255 1.52 19.47 60.03
N ASN A 256 2.61 20.15 59.65
CA ASN A 256 2.77 21.59 59.89
C ASN A 256 1.90 22.45 58.99
N TYR A 257 1.38 21.88 57.89
CA TYR A 257 0.57 22.57 56.88
C TYR A 257 -0.88 22.06 56.83
N LYS A 258 -1.34 21.46 57.95
CA LYS A 258 -2.70 20.91 58.04
C LYS A 258 -3.77 21.96 57.70
N LEU A 259 -3.62 23.19 58.18
CA LEU A 259 -4.62 24.24 58.00
C LEU A 259 -4.76 24.60 56.52
N GLU A 260 -3.65 24.86 55.85
CA GLU A 260 -3.59 25.27 54.46
C GLU A 260 -4.04 24.14 53.53
N LEU A 261 -3.63 22.90 53.81
CA LEU A 261 -4.08 21.73 53.07
C LEU A 261 -5.61 21.59 53.15
N ASN A 262 -6.20 21.78 54.33
CA ASN A 262 -7.65 21.72 54.51
C ASN A 262 -8.36 22.85 53.78
N LYS A 263 -7.85 24.09 53.87
CA LYS A 263 -8.38 25.22 53.08
C LYS A 263 -8.33 24.93 51.58
N PHE A 264 -7.22 24.41 51.08
CA PHE A 264 -7.08 24.06 49.66
C PHE A 264 -8.10 23.01 49.23
N VAL A 265 -8.24 21.92 50.00
CA VAL A 265 -9.19 20.84 49.72
C VAL A 265 -10.64 21.34 49.80
N THR A 266 -10.97 22.16 50.79
CA THR A 266 -12.30 22.76 50.92
C THR A 266 -12.61 23.69 49.75
N GLY A 267 -11.66 24.53 49.33
CA GLY A 267 -11.84 25.40 48.16
C GLY A 267 -12.06 24.59 46.88
N PHE A 268 -11.23 23.56 46.66
CA PHE A 268 -11.40 22.61 45.56
C PHE A 268 -12.78 21.94 45.57
N CYS A 269 -13.23 21.41 46.71
CA CYS A 269 -14.52 20.73 46.82
C CYS A 269 -15.75 21.63 46.66
N LYS A 270 -15.62 22.94 46.91
CA LYS A 270 -16.68 23.90 46.65
C LYS A 270 -16.77 24.29 45.17
N SER A 271 -15.68 24.14 44.42
CA SER A 271 -15.62 24.53 43.00
C SER A 271 -16.41 23.59 42.08
N LYS A 272 -16.63 24.06 40.85
CA LYS A 272 -17.15 23.25 39.73
C LYS A 272 -16.36 21.98 39.42
N PHE A 273 -15.14 21.81 39.93
CA PHE A 273 -14.27 20.66 39.68
C PHE A 273 -14.29 19.58 40.77
N SER A 274 -15.12 19.73 41.80
CA SER A 274 -15.22 18.80 42.94
C SER A 274 -15.47 17.33 42.58
N THR A 275 -15.94 17.05 41.37
CA THR A 275 -16.20 15.68 40.89
C THR A 275 -15.24 15.20 39.81
N GLU A 276 -14.28 16.03 39.38
CA GLU A 276 -13.37 15.73 38.27
C GLU A 276 -12.32 14.67 38.67
N GLU A 277 -12.45 13.46 38.13
CA GLU A 277 -11.61 12.31 38.50
C GLU A 277 -10.13 12.51 38.15
N ALA A 278 -9.83 13.22 37.07
CA ALA A 278 -8.47 13.49 36.65
C ALA A 278 -7.66 14.25 37.71
N ILE A 279 -8.31 15.14 38.47
CA ILE A 279 -7.66 15.90 39.55
C ILE A 279 -7.24 14.94 40.68
N TYR A 280 -8.15 14.08 41.13
CA TYR A 280 -7.85 13.10 42.18
C TYR A 280 -6.72 12.13 41.78
N PHE A 281 -6.70 11.72 40.51
CA PHE A 281 -5.65 10.87 39.97
C PHE A 281 -4.28 11.56 39.96
N GLU A 282 -4.20 12.82 39.52
CA GLU A 282 -2.94 13.56 39.56
C GLU A 282 -2.49 13.85 41.00
N ILE A 283 -3.43 14.12 41.92
CA ILE A 283 -3.12 14.27 43.35
C ILE A 283 -2.47 13.00 43.89
N ILE A 284 -3.09 11.82 43.75
CA ILE A 284 -2.52 10.58 44.30
C ILE A 284 -1.17 10.21 43.66
N ASN A 285 -0.97 10.53 42.38
CA ASN A 285 0.28 10.29 41.66
C ASN A 285 1.39 11.27 42.04
N SER A 286 1.04 12.48 42.45
CA SER A 286 2.02 13.48 42.91
C SER A 286 2.65 13.09 44.26
N LEU A 287 1.98 12.23 45.04
CA LEU A 287 2.45 11.74 46.33
C LEU A 287 3.39 10.54 46.16
N LYS A 288 4.69 10.80 46.33
CA LYS A 288 5.78 9.85 46.02
C LYS A 288 5.76 8.56 46.86
N SER A 289 5.24 8.60 48.08
CA SER A 289 5.25 7.43 48.98
C SER A 289 3.84 7.00 49.35
N ARG A 290 3.69 5.68 49.58
CA ARG A 290 2.46 5.07 50.10
C ARG A 290 2.05 5.72 51.43
N GLU A 291 3.00 5.93 52.33
CA GLU A 291 2.75 6.56 53.63
C GLU A 291 2.08 7.94 53.47
N LEU A 292 2.59 8.78 52.57
CA LEU A 292 2.03 10.12 52.32
C LEU A 292 0.59 10.03 51.81
N LYS A 293 0.27 9.03 50.98
CA LYS A 293 -1.09 8.82 50.47
C LYS A 293 -2.09 8.60 51.61
N PHE A 294 -1.74 7.73 52.56
CA PHE A 294 -2.54 7.47 53.76
C PHE A 294 -2.55 8.67 54.73
N LYS A 295 -1.40 9.36 54.89
CA LYS A 295 -1.27 10.53 55.77
C LYS A 295 -2.16 11.68 55.32
N ILE A 296 -2.21 11.99 54.03
CA ILE A 296 -3.13 12.99 53.46
C ILE A 296 -4.58 12.68 53.86
N PHE A 297 -5.05 11.45 53.64
CA PHE A 297 -6.43 11.08 54.01
C PHE A 297 -6.71 11.31 55.50
N LYS A 298 -5.74 11.06 56.38
CA LYS A 298 -5.90 11.27 57.82
C LYS A 298 -5.92 12.75 58.21
N ILE A 299 -5.15 13.59 57.54
CA ILE A 299 -5.00 15.03 57.85
C ILE A 299 -6.18 15.86 57.36
N ILE A 300 -6.83 15.48 56.26
CA ILE A 300 -8.04 16.17 55.80
C ILE A 300 -9.15 16.02 56.84
N ASP A 301 -9.73 17.13 57.28
CA ASP A 301 -10.75 17.17 58.32
C ASP A 301 -12.01 16.43 57.90
N GLU A 302 -12.71 15.84 58.88
CA GLU A 302 -13.96 15.08 58.68
C GLU A 302 -15.17 16.04 58.74
N VAL A 303 -15.25 16.98 57.79
CA VAL A 303 -16.32 17.99 57.67
C VAL A 303 -17.12 17.80 56.38
N SER A 304 -18.31 18.43 56.29
CA SER A 304 -19.20 18.29 55.14
C SER A 304 -18.55 18.71 53.82
N GLU A 305 -17.71 19.73 53.86
CA GLU A 305 -17.09 20.37 52.71
C GLU A 305 -15.97 19.52 52.11
N SER A 306 -15.31 18.67 52.91
CA SER A 306 -14.23 17.78 52.47
C SER A 306 -14.71 16.36 52.20
N LEU A 307 -15.99 16.06 52.46
CA LEU A 307 -16.56 14.72 52.38
C LEU A 307 -16.40 14.11 50.97
N ILE A 308 -16.64 14.91 49.94
CA ILE A 308 -16.49 14.49 48.53
C ILE A 308 -15.04 14.10 48.25
N PHE A 309 -14.09 14.94 48.70
CA PHE A 309 -12.67 14.63 48.57
C PHE A 309 -12.32 13.31 49.23
N ARG A 310 -12.69 13.15 50.51
CA ARG A 310 -12.38 11.95 51.28
C ARG A 310 -12.96 10.70 50.62
N LYS A 311 -14.20 10.75 50.11
CA LYS A 311 -14.80 9.60 49.39
C LYS A 311 -14.02 9.25 48.12
N LYS A 312 -13.81 10.21 47.22
CA LYS A 312 -13.15 9.97 45.92
C LYS A 312 -11.67 9.60 46.08
N TYR A 313 -10.93 10.36 46.87
CA TYR A 313 -9.53 10.09 47.16
C TYR A 313 -9.34 8.78 47.93
N GLY A 314 -10.21 8.50 48.90
CA GLY A 314 -10.21 7.23 49.64
C GLY A 314 -10.46 6.03 48.74
N LYS A 315 -11.41 6.12 47.79
CA LYS A 315 -11.65 5.07 46.79
C LYS A 315 -10.38 4.78 45.98
N LEU A 316 -9.68 5.82 45.51
CA LEU A 316 -8.40 5.64 44.81
C LEU A 316 -7.37 4.93 45.68
N ILE A 317 -7.28 5.22 46.99
CA ILE A 317 -6.37 4.49 47.89
C ILE A 317 -6.69 2.98 47.90
N LEU A 318 -7.98 2.60 47.91
CA LEU A 318 -8.39 1.18 47.87
C LEU A 318 -8.02 0.51 46.55
N ASP A 319 -8.17 1.23 45.43
CA ASP A 319 -7.91 0.70 44.08
C ASP A 319 -6.43 0.33 43.86
N TYR A 320 -5.50 0.89 44.64
CA TYR A 320 -4.07 0.56 44.58
C TYR A 320 -3.71 -0.81 45.20
N ASN A 321 -4.66 -1.51 45.84
CA ASN A 321 -4.55 -2.87 46.39
C ASN A 321 -3.20 -3.18 47.06
N TYR A 322 -2.83 -2.39 48.07
CA TYR A 322 -1.55 -2.51 48.76
C TYR A 322 -1.46 -3.80 49.59
N GLU A 323 -0.37 -4.55 49.41
CA GLU A 323 -0.03 -5.70 50.26
C GLU A 323 0.66 -5.25 51.56
N ASN A 324 0.55 -6.07 52.62
CA ASN A 324 1.22 -5.85 53.92
C ASN A 324 0.92 -4.48 54.54
N LEU A 325 -0.36 -4.24 54.85
CA LEU A 325 -0.82 -3.01 55.52
C LEU A 325 -0.39 -2.97 56.98
N THR A 326 0.16 -1.82 57.39
CA THR A 326 0.40 -1.54 58.81
C THR A 326 -0.92 -1.39 59.56
N ASN A 327 -0.89 -1.52 60.88
CA ASN A 327 -2.09 -1.31 61.71
C ASN A 327 -2.71 0.08 61.51
N ALA A 328 -1.88 1.11 61.33
CA ALA A 328 -2.34 2.48 61.07
C ALA A 328 -3.05 2.60 59.71
N GLU A 329 -2.52 1.97 58.66
CA GLU A 329 -3.13 1.97 57.33
C GLU A 329 -4.43 1.16 57.30
N ASN A 330 -4.49 0.02 57.99
CA ASN A 330 -5.72 -0.77 58.14
C ASN A 330 -6.85 0.04 58.79
N LEU A 331 -6.54 0.86 59.80
CA LEU A 331 -7.52 1.78 60.40
C LEU A 331 -8.03 2.81 59.39
N VAL A 332 -7.16 3.33 58.53
CA VAL A 332 -7.56 4.25 57.45
C VAL A 332 -8.44 3.55 56.43
N ILE A 333 -8.11 2.33 56.00
CA ILE A 333 -8.94 1.54 55.08
C ILE A 333 -10.34 1.30 55.66
N ASN A 334 -10.44 0.89 56.92
CA ASN A 334 -11.73 0.68 57.57
C ASN A 334 -12.57 1.96 57.57
N LYS A 335 -11.95 3.11 57.87
CA LYS A 335 -12.61 4.42 57.77
C LYS A 335 -13.08 4.73 56.34
N ILE A 336 -12.27 4.44 55.32
CA ILE A 336 -12.65 4.65 53.92
C ILE A 336 -13.84 3.76 53.54
N ILE A 337 -13.83 2.49 53.97
CA ILE A 337 -14.93 1.55 53.72
C ILE A 337 -16.21 2.07 54.37
N ASP A 338 -16.16 2.49 55.63
CA ASP A 338 -17.33 3.02 56.34
C ASP A 338 -17.85 4.32 55.72
N LEU A 339 -16.97 5.15 55.15
CA LEU A 339 -17.36 6.38 54.45
C LEU A 339 -18.09 6.13 53.12
N ASN A 340 -17.84 4.98 52.50
CA ASN A 340 -18.37 4.60 51.19
C ASN A 340 -19.52 3.56 51.25
N LYS A 341 -19.88 3.11 52.46
CA LYS A 341 -21.19 2.50 52.72
C LYS A 341 -22.28 3.57 52.69
#